data_AF-A0A366IEQ2-F1
#
_entry.id   AF-A0A366IEQ2-F1
#
_cell.length_a   1.000
_cell.length_b   1.000
_cell.length_c   1.000
_cell.angle_alpha   90.00
_cell.angle_beta   90.00
_cell.angle_gamma   90.00
#
_symmetry.space_group_name_H-M   'P 1'
#
loop_
_entity.id
_entity.type
_entity.pdbx_description
1 polymer ?
#
loop_
_entity_poly.entity_id
_entity_poly.type
_entity_poly.pdbx_seq_one_letter_code
_entity_poly.pdbx_strand_id
1 'polypeptide(L)' 'MVLSFDFVKELKNALQDNFSVYLHFHDGCGGQSFSLEQTSDDIKSFIHDYLKKHNLTAVFADDNLWFTVREK' A
#
# COMPACT_ATOMS: atom_id res chain seq x y z
N MET A 1 6.30 -8.43 9.62
CA MET A 1 6.83 -8.64 8.26
C MET A 1 7.53 -7.37 7.81
N VAL A 2 8.58 -7.51 7.00
CA VAL A 2 9.26 -6.40 6.34
C VAL A 2 9.17 -6.64 4.84
N LEU A 3 8.54 -5.72 4.12
CA LEU A 3 8.49 -5.71 2.66
C LEU A 3 9.82 -5.21 2.11
N SER A 4 10.28 -5.83 1.02
CA SER A 4 11.48 -5.38 0.33
C SER A 4 11.25 -4.04 -0.37
N PHE A 5 12.33 -3.27 -0.56
CA PHE A 5 12.26 -2.01 -1.30
C PHE A 5 11.79 -2.20 -2.74
N ASP A 6 12.16 -3.32 -3.39
CA ASP A 6 11.72 -3.63 -4.75
C ASP A 6 10.20 -3.85 -4.80
N PHE A 7 9.65 -4.61 -3.86
CA PHE A 7 8.20 -4.82 -3.77
C PHE A 7 7.46 -3.49 -3.55
N VAL A 8 7.98 -2.65 -2.64
CA VAL A 8 7.41 -1.32 -2.38
C VAL A 8 7.46 -0.46 -3.65
N LYS A 9 8.57 -0.48 -4.39
CA LYS A 9 8.71 0.27 -5.65
C LYS A 9 7.74 -0.23 -6.72
N GLU A 10 7.56 -1.54 -6.85
CA GLU A 10 6.58 -2.12 -7.77
C GLU A 10 5.15 -1.68 -7.43
N LEU A 11 4.75 -1.73 -6.15
CA LEU A 11 3.44 -1.26 -5.72
C LEU A 11 3.25 0.24 -5.99
N LYS A 12 4.27 1.06 -5.74
CA LYS A 12 4.24 2.51 -6.06
C LYS A 12 4.01 2.74 -7.54
N ASN A 13 4.78 2.07 -8.40
CA ASN A 13 4.64 2.20 -9.85
C ASN A 13 3.27 1.73 -10.32
N ALA A 14 2.79 0.60 -9.79
CA ALA A 14 1.47 0.08 -10.15
C ALA A 14 0.34 1.07 -9.83
N LEU A 15 0.40 1.76 -8.68
CA LEU A 15 -0.57 2.81 -8.33
C LEU A 15 -0.44 4.06 -9.20
N GLN A 16 0.80 4.49 -9.49
CA GLN A 16 1.06 5.62 -10.37
C GLN A 16 0.54 5.35 -11.78
N ASP A 17 0.80 4.18 -12.35
CA ASP A 17 0.45 3.84 -13.73
C ASP A 17 -1.06 3.63 -13.93
N ASN A 18 -1.75 3.06 -12.94
CA ASN A 18 -3.19 2.74 -13.07
C ASN A 18 -4.10 3.88 -12.60
N PHE A 19 -3.65 4.73 -11.65
CA PHE A 19 -4.50 5.73 -11.02
C PHE A 19 -3.88 7.13 -10.95
N SER A 20 -2.64 7.31 -11.40
CA SER A 20 -1.87 8.56 -11.21
C SER A 20 -1.76 8.98 -9.75
N VAL A 21 -1.71 8.00 -8.82
CA VAL A 21 -1.62 8.24 -7.38
C VAL A 21 -0.22 7.96 -6.87
N TYR A 22 0.33 8.93 -6.14
CA TYR A 22 1.60 8.76 -5.47
C TYR A 22 1.42 8.06 -4.10
N LEU A 23 2.17 6.97 -3.92
CA LEU A 23 2.22 6.21 -2.67
C LEU A 23 3.50 6.56 -1.90
N HIS A 24 3.35 7.17 -0.73
CA HIS A 24 4.45 7.37 0.21
C HIS A 24 4.71 6.08 0.99
N PHE A 25 5.99 5.86 1.29
CA PHE A 25 6.44 4.73 2.09
C PHE A 25 7.25 5.27 3.26
N HIS A 26 6.90 4.81 4.46
CA HIS A 26 7.52 5.21 5.71
C HIS A 26 8.09 3.96 6.37
N ASP A 27 9.38 3.98 6.69
CA ASP A 27 10.08 2.90 7.38
C ASP A 27 10.83 3.48 8.57
N GLY A 28 10.34 3.20 9.78
CA GLY A 28 10.86 3.79 11.02
C GLY A 28 10.55 2.94 12.24
N CYS A 29 10.68 3.51 13.44
CA CYS A 29 10.51 2.77 14.71
C CYS A 29 9.14 2.09 14.88
N GLY A 30 8.10 2.60 14.19
CA GLY A 30 6.76 2.01 14.17
C GLY A 30 6.58 0.87 13.16
N GLY A 31 7.64 0.48 12.45
CA GLY A 31 7.59 -0.44 11.32
C GLY A 31 7.26 0.27 10.00
N GLN A 32 6.89 -0.55 9.02
CA GLN A 32 6.56 -0.09 7.67
C GLN A 32 5.10 0.33 7.56
N SER A 33 4.87 1.55 7.07
CA SER A 33 3.54 2.09 6.78
C SER A 33 3.52 2.88 5.48
N PHE A 34 2.32 3.13 5.00
CA PHE A 34 2.07 3.74 3.71
C PHE A 34 1.04 4.85 3.82
N SER A 35 1.20 5.90 3.01
CA SER A 35 0.20 6.94 2.87
C SER A 35 -0.05 7.31 1.42
N LEU A 36 -1.29 7.61 1.08
CA LEU A 36 -1.76 8.01 -0.23
C LEU A 36 -2.07 9.52 -0.24
N GLU A 37 -1.82 10.21 -1.35
CA GLU A 37 -2.26 11.60 -1.52
C GLU A 37 -3.79 11.70 -1.71
N GLN A 38 -4.38 10.68 -2.34
CA GLN A 38 -5.81 10.54 -2.54
C GLN A 38 -6.19 9.06 -2.54
N THR A 39 -7.45 8.77 -2.18
CA THR A 39 -7.96 7.41 -2.07
C THR A 39 -9.37 7.31 -2.64
N SER A 40 -9.72 6.12 -3.14
CA SER A 40 -11.05 5.75 -3.63
C SER A 40 -11.28 4.26 -3.36
N ASP A 41 -12.52 3.79 -3.51
CA ASP A 41 -12.83 2.36 -3.33
C ASP A 41 -12.13 1.48 -4.39
N ASP A 42 -11.92 2.01 -5.60
CA ASP A 42 -11.16 1.32 -6.66
C ASP A 42 -9.68 1.19 -6.30
N ILE A 43 -9.06 2.25 -5.75
CA ILE A 43 -7.66 2.23 -5.30
C ILE A 43 -7.49 1.24 -4.15
N LYS A 44 -8.40 1.27 -3.16
CA LYS A 44 -8.38 0.33 -2.03
C LYS A 44 -8.53 -1.11 -2.52
N SER A 45 -9.46 -1.37 -3.43
CA SER A 45 -9.67 -2.70 -4.00
C SER A 45 -8.43 -3.17 -4.77
N PHE A 46 -7.83 -2.30 -5.58
CA PHE A 46 -6.58 -2.59 -6.29
C PHE A 46 -5.44 -2.96 -5.34
N ILE A 47 -5.23 -2.19 -4.27
CA ILE A 47 -4.20 -2.46 -3.26
C ILE A 47 -4.44 -3.82 -2.59
N HIS A 48 -5.68 -4.11 -2.20
CA HIS A 48 -6.03 -5.40 -1.61
C HIS A 48 -5.76 -6.56 -2.58
N ASP A 49 -6.17 -6.45 -3.84
CA ASP A 49 -5.96 -7.49 -4.84
C ASP A 49 -4.48 -7.67 -5.20
N TYR A 50 -3.71 -6.58 -5.27
CA TYR A 50 -2.26 -6.63 -5.48
C TYR A 50 -1.58 -7.39 -4.35
N LEU A 51 -1.85 -7.00 -3.10
CA LEU A 51 -1.26 -7.62 -1.91
C LEU A 51 -1.70 -9.09 -1.74
N LYS A 52 -2.94 -9.42 -2.07
CA LYS A 52 -3.49 -10.78 -1.97
C LYS A 52 -2.72 -11.78 -2.83
N LYS A 53 -2.19 -11.38 -4.00
CA LYS A 53 -1.33 -12.23 -4.85
C LYS A 53 -0.05 -12.69 -4.13
N HIS A 54 0.36 -11.96 -3.10
CA HIS A 54 1.54 -12.25 -2.29
C HIS A 54 1.21 -12.78 -0.89
N ASN A 55 -0.04 -13.22 -0.66
CA ASN A 55 -0.56 -13.63 0.65
C ASN A 55 -0.49 -12.52 1.72
N LEU A 56 -0.67 -11.27 1.28
CA LEU A 56 -0.67 -10.07 2.13
C LEU A 56 -2.04 -9.41 2.15
N THR A 57 -2.28 -8.56 3.15
CA THR A 57 -3.44 -7.67 3.19
C THR A 57 -3.05 -6.28 3.69
N ALA A 58 -3.67 -5.25 3.11
CA ALA A 58 -3.66 -3.91 3.67
C ALA A 58 -4.61 -3.83 4.87
N VAL A 59 -4.28 -2.98 5.83
CA VAL A 59 -5.14 -2.55 6.93
C VAL A 59 -5.16 -1.04 6.92
N PHE A 60 -6.25 -0.48 6.40
CA PHE A 60 -6.45 0.96 6.29
C PHE A 60 -6.86 1.56 7.64
N ALA A 61 -6.39 2.79 7.89
CA ALA A 61 -6.87 3.63 8.97
C ALA A 61 -8.24 4.24 8.61
N ASP A 62 -8.89 4.87 9.59
CA ASP A 62 -10.23 5.45 9.43
C ASP A 62 -10.29 6.53 8.33
N ASP A 63 -9.18 7.23 8.08
CA ASP A 63 -9.06 8.24 7.03
C ASP A 63 -8.92 7.66 5.62
N ASN A 64 -8.72 6.34 5.49
CA ASN A 64 -8.46 5.62 4.23
C ASN A 64 -7.23 6.10 3.44
N LEU A 65 -6.45 7.04 3.97
CA LEU A 65 -5.23 7.57 3.36
C LEU A 65 -4.00 6.85 3.88
N TRP A 66 -4.06 6.33 5.10
CA TRP A 66 -2.98 5.54 5.70
C TRP A 66 -3.30 4.06 5.74
N PHE A 67 -2.28 3.22 5.56
CA PHE A 67 -2.40 1.79 5.81
C PHE A 67 -1.08 1.14 6.22
N THR A 68 -1.21 -0.02 6.85
CA THR A 68 -0.10 -0.95 7.09
C THR A 68 -0.35 -2.25 6.32
N VAL A 69 0.69 -3.08 6.16
CA VAL A 69 0.59 -4.39 5.49
C VAL A 69 0.93 -5.49 6.48
N ARG A 70 0.13 -6.57 6.46
CA ARG A 70 0.37 -7.78 7.24
C ARG A 70 0.19 -9.03 6.38
N GLU A 71 0.77 -10.14 6.85
CA GLU A 71 0.46 -11.46 6.32
C GLU A 71 -1.02 -11.79 6.54
N LYS A 72 -1.58 -12.54 5.60
CA LYS A 72 -2.94 -13.07 5.71
C LYS A 72 -2.96 -14.40 6.45
#